data_AF-A0A2S7QZX1-F1
#
_entry.id   AF-A0A2S7QZX1-F1
#
_cell.length_a   1.000
_cell.length_b   1.000
_cell.length_c   1.000
_cell.angle_alpha   90.00
_cell.angle_beta   90.00
_cell.angle_gamma   90.00
#
_symmetry.space_group_name_H-M   'P 1'
#
loop_
_entity.id
_entity.type
_entity.pdbx_description
1 polymer ?
#
loop_
_entity_poly.entity_id
_entity_poly.type
_entity_poly.pdbx_seq_one_letter_code
_entity_poly.pdbx_strand_id
1 'polypeptide(L)'
;MPGKVVTQAEWLQARRDLLIREKVLQKSHDAVHSTLRDFPMIKVENNYTFTSASGPVTLSSLFHNRKQLIIYHFMLSPTQTAGCTGCSFFADNLPSNLSHLNSRDTTFVLVSRAPIEKIEEFKKRMRWEYEWVSSYDTNFNADFGVLIEPGGQYNYEVVNSKGDRPGLSVFFKDGEEVFHTYSTYARGLDGLLGTHKLLDITPLGRQDDEMGDWKLHDEYDDEDLKNNVGDKEGLTYLRAALHYFFRD
;
A
#
# COMPACT_ATOMS: atom_id res chain seq x y z
N MET A 1 14.55 -8.65 -28.80
CA MET A 1 14.74 -9.79 -27.88
C MET A 1 15.78 -9.40 -26.83
N PRO A 2 15.49 -9.54 -25.52
CA PRO A 2 16.33 -8.99 -24.45
C PRO A 2 17.55 -9.87 -24.07
N GLY A 3 17.73 -11.06 -24.66
CA GLY A 3 18.82 -11.96 -24.27
C GLY A 3 19.28 -12.92 -25.36
N LYS A 4 20.44 -13.55 -25.13
CA LYS A 4 21.03 -14.59 -25.99
C LYS A 4 20.27 -15.91 -25.81
N VAL A 5 19.89 -16.54 -26.92
CA VAL A 5 19.35 -17.91 -26.91
C VAL A 5 20.51 -18.91 -26.72
N VAL A 6 20.38 -19.79 -25.73
CA VAL A 6 21.42 -20.76 -25.33
C VAL A 6 20.80 -22.14 -25.13
N THR A 7 21.65 -23.16 -25.01
CA THR A 7 21.20 -24.51 -24.64
C THR A 7 20.72 -24.56 -23.19
N GLN A 8 19.95 -25.59 -22.84
CA GLN A 8 19.49 -25.81 -21.46
C GLN A 8 20.65 -25.96 -20.47
N ALA A 9 21.75 -26.60 -20.89
CA ALA A 9 22.92 -26.80 -20.05
C ALA A 9 23.61 -25.46 -19.69
N GLU A 10 23.81 -24.60 -20.69
CA GLU A 10 24.35 -23.25 -20.49
C GLU A 10 23.42 -22.39 -19.61
N TRP A 11 22.10 -22.48 -19.84
CA TRP A 11 21.11 -21.78 -19.02
C TRP A 11 21.17 -22.25 -17.55
N LEU A 12 21.24 -23.56 -17.31
CA LEU A 12 21.28 -24.11 -15.96
C LEU A 12 22.54 -23.67 -15.21
N GLN A 13 23.67 -23.59 -15.90
CA GLN A 13 24.91 -23.06 -15.32
C GLN A 13 24.73 -21.60 -14.91
N ALA A 14 24.26 -20.74 -15.82
CA ALA A 14 24.01 -19.33 -15.52
C ALA A 14 22.99 -19.14 -14.38
N ARG A 15 21.95 -19.98 -14.31
CA ARG A 15 20.94 -19.94 -13.25
C ARG A 15 21.53 -20.29 -11.88
N ARG A 16 22.45 -21.26 -11.81
CA ARG A 16 23.15 -21.61 -10.57
C ARG A 16 24.03 -20.46 -10.08
N ASP A 17 24.70 -19.77 -11.00
CA ASP A 17 25.53 -18.61 -10.67
C ASP A 17 24.68 -17.45 -10.14
N LEU A 18 23.51 -17.20 -10.76
CA LEU A 18 22.54 -16.22 -10.26
C LEU A 18 22.00 -16.58 -8.87
N LEU A 19 21.73 -17.87 -8.62
CA LEU A 19 21.17 -18.36 -7.34
C LEU A 19 22.08 -18.03 -6.14
N ILE A 20 23.40 -17.97 -6.35
CA ILE A 20 24.34 -17.58 -5.29
C ILE A 20 24.06 -16.14 -4.85
N ARG A 21 23.84 -15.23 -5.80
CA ARG A 21 23.56 -13.81 -5.51
C ARG A 21 22.19 -13.63 -4.85
N GLU A 22 21.18 -14.35 -5.34
CA GLU A 22 19.84 -14.33 -4.74
C GLU A 22 19.86 -14.81 -3.27
N LYS A 23 20.64 -15.85 -2.97
CA LYS A 23 20.80 -16.34 -1.59
C LYS A 23 21.51 -15.32 -0.68
N VAL A 24 22.45 -14.54 -1.21
CA VAL A 24 23.07 -13.45 -0.45
C VAL A 24 22.04 -12.38 -0.13
N LEU A 25 21.25 -11.95 -1.12
CA LEU A 25 20.18 -10.97 -0.94
C LEU A 25 19.15 -11.45 0.10
N GLN A 26 18.73 -12.71 0.01
CA GLN A 26 17.79 -13.30 0.96
C GLN A 26 18.33 -13.25 2.40
N LYS A 27 19.59 -13.65 2.63
CA LYS A 27 20.21 -13.59 3.95
C LYS A 27 20.30 -12.17 4.50
N SER A 28 20.64 -11.20 3.66
CA SER A 28 20.69 -9.78 4.06
C SER A 28 19.31 -9.27 4.46
N HIS A 29 18.27 -9.65 3.71
CA HIS A 29 16.90 -9.30 4.02
C HIS A 29 16.42 -9.94 5.34
N ASP A 30 16.73 -11.22 5.56
CA ASP A 30 16.44 -11.92 6.81
C ASP A 30 17.11 -11.24 8.02
N ALA A 31 18.36 -10.78 7.85
CA ALA A 31 19.09 -10.05 8.88
C ALA A 31 18.41 -8.71 9.23
N VAL A 32 18.02 -7.91 8.23
CA VAL A 32 17.28 -6.65 8.45
C VAL A 32 15.98 -6.89 9.20
N HIS A 33 15.18 -7.86 8.77
CA HIS A 33 13.93 -8.20 9.45
C HIS A 33 14.12 -8.79 10.85
N SER A 34 15.28 -9.38 11.14
CA SER A 34 15.63 -9.76 12.50
C SER A 34 15.85 -8.55 13.39
N THR A 35 16.57 -7.55 12.90
CA THR A 35 16.77 -6.29 13.65
C THR A 35 15.45 -5.59 13.96
N LEU A 36 14.45 -5.66 13.06
CA LEU A 36 13.14 -5.05 13.31
C LEU A 36 12.40 -5.63 14.52
N ARG A 37 12.62 -6.90 14.86
CA ARG A 37 11.93 -7.54 16.00
C ARG A 37 12.38 -7.02 17.37
N ASP A 38 13.62 -6.54 17.43
CA ASP A 38 14.23 -6.00 18.65
C ASP A 38 14.42 -4.46 18.56
N PHE A 39 13.77 -3.82 17.58
CA PHE A 39 13.95 -2.40 17.34
C PHE A 39 13.32 -1.56 18.47
N PRO A 40 13.96 -0.45 18.89
CA PRO A 40 13.39 0.41 19.92
C PRO A 40 12.00 0.91 19.55
N MET A 41 11.11 0.94 20.53
CA MET A 41 9.74 1.41 20.36
C MET A 41 9.54 2.75 21.09
N ILE A 42 8.70 3.61 20.54
CA ILE A 42 8.33 4.90 21.15
C ILE A 42 6.88 4.79 21.63
N LYS A 43 6.62 5.07 22.90
CA LYS A 43 5.25 5.15 23.42
C LYS A 43 4.50 6.29 22.72
N VAL A 44 3.30 6.01 22.23
CA VAL A 44 2.41 7.01 21.64
C VAL A 44 1.64 7.68 22.78
N GLU A 45 2.05 8.90 23.14
CA GLU A 45 1.39 9.68 24.20
C GLU A 45 0.12 10.38 23.73
N ASN A 46 0.00 10.63 22.43
CA ASN A 46 -1.14 11.32 21.84
C ASN A 46 -2.34 10.37 21.70
N ASN A 47 -3.50 10.80 22.20
CA ASN A 47 -4.77 10.10 22.02
C ASN A 47 -5.39 10.42 20.65
N TYR A 48 -4.83 9.85 19.58
CA TYR A 48 -5.32 10.09 18.23
C TYR A 48 -6.73 9.54 18.01
N THR A 49 -7.57 10.36 17.40
CA THR A 49 -8.91 10.01 16.91
C THR A 49 -8.96 10.11 15.39
N PHE A 50 -9.79 9.30 14.75
CA PHE A 50 -10.03 9.32 13.32
C PHE A 50 -11.52 9.26 13.05
N THR A 51 -11.93 9.65 11.84
CA THR A 51 -13.30 9.46 11.38
C THR A 51 -13.34 8.25 10.45
N SER A 52 -14.14 7.24 10.80
CA SER A 52 -14.46 6.10 9.94
C SER A 52 -15.84 6.25 9.31
N ALA A 53 -16.19 5.39 8.36
CA ALA A 53 -17.55 5.33 7.79
C ALA A 53 -18.65 5.11 8.84
N SER A 54 -18.32 4.53 10.00
CA SER A 54 -19.24 4.29 11.11
C SER A 54 -19.15 5.33 12.23
N GLY A 55 -18.34 6.39 12.05
CA GLY A 55 -18.15 7.46 13.03
C GLY A 55 -16.74 7.47 13.65
N PRO A 56 -16.56 8.24 14.74
CA PRO A 56 -15.25 8.43 15.36
C PRO A 56 -14.67 7.14 15.94
N VAL A 57 -13.37 6.93 15.74
CA VAL A 57 -12.58 5.81 16.28
C VAL A 57 -11.27 6.33 16.86
N THR A 58 -10.63 5.57 17.74
CA THR A 58 -9.31 5.91 18.30
C THR A 58 -8.22 5.05 17.67
N LEU A 59 -6.95 5.47 17.76
CA LEU A 59 -5.83 4.61 17.36
C LEU A 59 -5.87 3.24 18.06
N SER A 60 -6.20 3.22 19.34
CA SER A 60 -6.30 1.99 20.14
C SER A 60 -7.41 1.05 19.65
N SER A 61 -8.55 1.58 19.18
CA SER A 61 -9.64 0.74 18.65
C SER A 61 -9.34 0.17 17.26
N LEU A 62 -8.50 0.82 16.44
CA LEU A 62 -8.10 0.32 15.12
C LEU A 62 -7.35 -1.01 15.19
N PHE A 63 -6.89 -1.44 16.36
CA PHE A 63 -6.29 -2.75 16.53
C PHE A 63 -7.27 -3.92 16.39
N HIS A 64 -8.59 -3.70 16.55
CA HIS A 64 -9.61 -4.76 16.49
C HIS A 64 -9.30 -5.97 17.40
N ASN A 65 -8.96 -5.70 18.65
CA ASN A 65 -8.55 -6.70 19.66
C ASN A 65 -7.27 -7.47 19.31
N ARG A 66 -6.48 -6.99 18.35
CA ARG A 66 -5.17 -7.54 18.02
C ARG A 66 -4.03 -6.76 18.67
N LYS A 67 -2.83 -7.32 18.68
CA LYS A 67 -1.64 -6.66 19.26
C LYS A 67 -0.86 -5.80 18.28
N GLN A 68 -1.01 -6.02 16.98
CA GLN A 68 -0.25 -5.29 15.97
C GLN A 68 -1.19 -4.55 15.02
N LEU A 69 -0.77 -3.36 14.61
CA LEU A 69 -1.49 -2.54 13.65
C LEU A 69 -0.50 -1.97 12.64
N ILE A 70 -0.79 -2.20 11.36
CA ILE A 70 -0.10 -1.58 10.24
C ILE A 70 -1.04 -0.50 9.69
N ILE A 71 -0.55 0.73 9.61
CA ILE A 71 -1.25 1.85 8.98
C ILE A 71 -0.46 2.26 7.73
N TYR A 72 -1.11 2.23 6.57
CA TYR A 72 -0.58 2.85 5.36
C TYR A 72 -1.14 4.26 5.21
N HIS A 73 -0.24 5.23 5.12
CA HIS A 73 -0.54 6.64 4.91
C HIS A 73 -0.76 6.89 3.42
N PHE A 74 -2.03 6.85 3.02
CA PHE A 74 -2.45 7.03 1.64
C PHE A 74 -2.58 8.54 1.33
N MET A 75 -1.91 8.99 0.26
CA MET A 75 -2.03 10.37 -0.23
C MET A 75 -3.37 10.61 -0.91
N LEU A 76 -4.31 11.14 -0.13
CA LEU A 76 -5.54 11.75 -0.60
C LEU A 76 -5.78 12.98 0.28
N SER A 77 -5.52 14.16 -0.29
CA SER A 77 -5.60 15.42 0.45
C SER A 77 -7.03 15.96 0.51
N PRO A 78 -7.34 16.89 1.44
CA PRO A 78 -8.61 17.59 1.50
C PRO A 78 -9.15 18.15 0.18
N THR A 79 -8.27 18.57 -0.73
CA THR A 79 -8.64 19.25 -1.97
C THR A 79 -8.76 18.30 -3.16
N GLN A 80 -8.33 17.05 -3.02
CA GLN A 80 -8.36 16.06 -4.09
C GLN A 80 -9.69 15.30 -4.13
N THR A 81 -10.00 14.74 -5.29
CA THR A 81 -11.14 13.84 -5.54
C THR A 81 -10.71 12.43 -5.96
N ALA A 82 -9.43 12.26 -6.30
CA ALA A 82 -8.81 10.98 -6.62
C ALA A 82 -7.48 10.84 -5.86
N GLY A 83 -7.16 9.61 -5.49
CA GLY A 83 -5.92 9.28 -4.81
C GLY A 83 -4.68 9.47 -5.69
N CYS A 84 -3.52 9.64 -5.04
CA CYS A 84 -2.23 9.56 -5.73
C CYS A 84 -2.07 8.22 -6.46
N THR A 85 -1.65 8.24 -7.73
CA THR A 85 -1.46 7.03 -8.56
C THR A 85 -0.57 6.00 -7.90
N GLY A 86 0.56 6.40 -7.30
CA GLY A 86 1.44 5.48 -6.58
C GLY A 86 0.80 4.86 -5.33
N CYS A 87 -0.02 5.61 -4.60
CA CYS A 87 -0.77 5.06 -3.46
C CYS A 87 -1.87 4.11 -3.90
N SER A 88 -2.55 4.43 -5.01
CA SER A 88 -3.55 3.55 -5.61
C SER A 88 -2.94 2.25 -6.10
N PHE A 89 -1.79 2.34 -6.78
CA PHE A 89 -1.01 1.17 -7.18
C PHE A 89 -0.59 0.33 -5.98
N PHE A 90 -0.17 0.95 -4.87
CA PHE A 90 0.10 0.23 -3.63
C PHE A 90 -1.14 -0.51 -3.11
N ALA A 91 -2.29 0.16 -3.04
CA ALA A 91 -3.54 -0.44 -2.56
C ALA A 91 -4.01 -1.62 -3.44
N ASP A 92 -3.79 -1.55 -4.76
CA ASP A 92 -4.05 -2.65 -5.70
C ASP A 92 -3.13 -3.86 -5.50
N ASN A 93 -1.98 -3.67 -4.85
CA ASN A 93 -1.05 -4.75 -4.53
C ASN A 93 -1.29 -5.39 -3.15
N LEU A 94 -2.21 -4.84 -2.36
CA LEU A 94 -2.59 -5.43 -1.08
C LEU A 94 -3.38 -6.73 -1.29
N PRO A 95 -3.25 -7.71 -0.38
CA PRO A 95 -4.04 -8.92 -0.46
C PRO A 95 -5.52 -8.59 -0.22
N SER A 96 -6.39 -9.03 -1.13
CA SER A 96 -7.84 -8.87 -1.00
C SER A 96 -8.43 -9.53 0.25
N ASN A 97 -7.71 -10.48 0.84
CA ASN A 97 -8.07 -11.13 2.09
C ASN A 97 -6.95 -10.98 3.13
N LEU A 98 -7.24 -10.24 4.20
CA LEU A 98 -6.32 -9.99 5.31
C LEU A 98 -6.30 -11.11 6.37
N SER A 99 -6.99 -12.24 6.15
CA SER A 99 -7.07 -13.35 7.11
C SER A 99 -5.70 -13.86 7.56
N HIS A 100 -4.69 -13.87 6.68
CA HIS A 100 -3.34 -14.27 7.05
C HIS A 100 -2.70 -13.31 8.06
N LEU A 101 -2.83 -12.00 7.86
CA LEU A 101 -2.38 -10.99 8.84
C LEU A 101 -3.19 -11.10 10.13
N ASN A 102 -4.51 -11.17 10.02
CA ASN A 102 -5.41 -11.25 11.16
C ASN A 102 -5.13 -12.48 12.04
N SER A 103 -4.81 -13.62 11.42
CA SER A 103 -4.43 -14.86 12.12
C SER A 103 -3.11 -14.77 12.87
N ARG A 104 -2.31 -13.73 12.58
CA ARG A 104 -1.02 -13.43 13.22
C ARG A 104 -1.08 -12.16 14.04
N ASP A 105 -2.27 -11.84 14.57
CA ASP A 105 -2.45 -10.77 15.54
C ASP A 105 -2.11 -9.39 14.96
N THR A 106 -2.34 -9.21 13.64
CA THR A 106 -2.04 -7.98 12.91
C THR A 106 -3.27 -7.47 12.16
N THR A 107 -3.61 -6.20 12.39
CA THR A 107 -4.59 -5.45 11.61
C THR A 107 -3.89 -4.58 10.58
N PHE A 108 -4.54 -4.34 9.44
CA PHE A 108 -4.08 -3.40 8.42
C PHE A 108 -5.16 -2.36 8.12
N VAL A 109 -4.81 -1.07 8.12
CA VAL A 109 -5.71 0.06 7.91
C VAL A 109 -5.06 1.08 6.96
N LEU A 110 -5.87 1.72 6.11
CA LEU A 110 -5.48 2.89 5.34
C LEU A 110 -5.84 4.17 6.11
N VAL A 111 -5.01 5.22 6.00
CA VAL A 111 -5.34 6.55 6.54
C VAL A 111 -5.08 7.64 5.51
N SER A 112 -5.96 8.62 5.45
CA SER A 112 -5.76 9.81 4.61
C SER A 112 -6.25 11.09 5.29
N ARG A 113 -5.71 12.23 4.89
CA ARG A 113 -6.14 13.54 5.38
C ARG A 113 -7.41 14.05 4.74
N ALA A 114 -7.97 13.43 3.72
CA ALA A 114 -9.26 13.85 3.16
C ALA A 114 -10.42 13.57 4.13
N PRO A 115 -11.52 14.35 4.08
CA PRO A 115 -12.75 14.02 4.80
C PRO A 115 -13.24 12.61 4.47
N ILE A 116 -13.90 11.96 5.43
CA ILE A 116 -14.32 10.55 5.29
C ILE A 116 -15.24 10.34 4.09
N GLU A 117 -16.08 11.31 3.74
CA GLU A 117 -17.02 11.22 2.61
C GLU A 117 -16.26 11.06 1.29
N LYS A 118 -15.17 11.81 1.11
CA LYS A 118 -14.31 11.72 -0.08
C LYS A 118 -13.53 10.42 -0.13
N ILE A 119 -13.08 9.94 1.02
CA ILE A 119 -12.40 8.64 1.14
C ILE A 119 -13.35 7.54 0.68
N GLU A 120 -14.58 7.52 1.19
CA GLU A 120 -15.57 6.49 0.87
C GLU A 120 -16.03 6.56 -0.60
N GLU A 121 -16.17 7.76 -1.17
CA GLU A 121 -16.44 7.95 -2.60
C GLU A 121 -15.34 7.33 -3.47
N PHE A 122 -14.07 7.63 -3.17
CA PHE A 122 -12.94 7.11 -3.94
C PHE A 122 -12.74 5.61 -3.72
N LYS A 123 -12.82 5.14 -2.47
CA LYS A 123 -12.77 3.72 -2.12
C LYS A 123 -13.84 2.92 -2.88
N LYS A 124 -15.06 3.44 -2.98
CA LYS A 124 -16.15 2.83 -3.76
C LYS A 124 -15.85 2.79 -5.25
N ARG A 125 -15.30 3.88 -5.82
CA ARG A 125 -14.87 3.92 -7.24
C ARG A 125 -13.86 2.80 -7.53
N MET A 126 -12.88 2.64 -6.64
CA MET A 126 -11.80 1.65 -6.76
C MET A 126 -12.18 0.24 -6.27
N ARG A 127 -13.42 0.04 -5.77
CA ARG A 127 -13.91 -1.26 -5.27
C ARG A 127 -13.00 -1.90 -4.22
N TRP A 128 -12.33 -1.08 -3.41
CA TRP A 128 -11.52 -1.58 -2.31
C TRP A 128 -12.35 -1.77 -1.05
N GLU A 129 -12.08 -2.86 -0.32
CA GLU A 129 -12.82 -3.22 0.90
C GLU A 129 -12.00 -2.97 2.18
N TYR A 130 -10.80 -2.40 2.06
CA TYR A 130 -9.93 -2.10 3.20
C TYR A 130 -10.57 -1.09 4.14
N GLU A 131 -10.37 -1.25 5.44
CA GLU A 131 -10.70 -0.18 6.39
C GLU A 131 -9.83 1.04 6.08
N TRP A 132 -10.49 2.18 5.91
CA TRP A 132 -9.85 3.44 5.57
C TRP A 132 -10.45 4.54 6.43
N VAL A 133 -9.60 5.17 7.24
CA VAL A 133 -10.02 6.24 8.16
C VAL A 133 -9.46 7.60 7.76
N SER A 134 -10.19 8.64 8.15
CA SER A 134 -9.79 10.02 7.96
C SER A 134 -9.03 10.55 9.16
N SER A 135 -7.86 11.13 8.91
CA SER A 135 -7.08 11.92 9.88
C SER A 135 -7.29 13.43 9.72
N TYR A 136 -8.30 13.87 8.95
CA TYR A 136 -8.54 15.25 8.51
C TYR A 136 -8.39 16.29 9.64
N ASP A 137 -8.97 16.02 10.81
CA ASP A 137 -8.98 16.93 11.97
C ASP A 137 -7.86 16.64 13.00
N THR A 138 -6.78 15.95 12.59
CA THR A 138 -5.66 15.60 13.48
C THR A 138 -4.30 15.85 12.87
N ASN A 139 -3.27 15.89 13.72
CA ASN A 139 -1.88 15.99 13.30
C ASN A 139 -1.22 14.64 12.99
N PHE A 140 -1.97 13.53 12.95
CA PHE A 140 -1.41 12.18 12.81
C PHE A 140 -0.42 12.07 11.63
N ASN A 141 -0.81 12.52 10.44
CA ASN A 141 0.07 12.48 9.26
C ASN A 141 1.34 13.35 9.42
N ALA A 142 1.26 14.48 10.13
CA ALA A 142 2.44 15.31 10.40
C ALA A 142 3.39 14.62 11.39
N ASP A 143 2.84 14.10 12.49
CA ASP A 143 3.60 13.44 13.56
C ASP A 143 4.31 12.16 13.08
N PHE A 144 3.73 11.47 12.09
CA PHE A 144 4.34 10.30 11.44
C PHE A 144 5.09 10.63 10.14
N GLY A 145 5.47 11.90 9.93
CA GLY A 145 6.44 12.29 8.91
C GLY A 145 5.95 12.21 7.47
N VAL A 146 4.64 12.26 7.23
CA VAL A 146 4.02 12.13 5.91
C VAL A 146 3.21 13.37 5.49
N LEU A 147 3.18 14.42 6.32
CA LEU A 147 2.77 15.76 5.90
C LEU A 147 3.99 16.69 6.06
N ILE A 148 4.60 17.05 4.92
CA ILE A 148 5.88 17.76 4.91
C ILE A 148 5.66 19.26 4.83
N GLU A 149 6.27 19.99 5.76
CA GLU A 149 6.41 21.45 5.70
C GLU A 149 7.78 21.85 5.11
N PRO A 150 7.97 23.10 4.62
CA PRO A 150 9.25 23.56 4.09
C PRO A 150 10.40 23.38 5.09
N GLY A 151 11.48 22.71 4.67
CA GLY A 151 12.61 22.36 5.54
C GLY A 151 12.35 21.15 6.45
N GLY A 152 11.22 20.47 6.27
CA GLY A 152 10.86 19.23 6.97
C GLY A 152 11.66 18.02 6.49
N GLN A 153 11.44 16.90 7.18
CA GLN A 153 12.10 15.64 6.87
C GLN A 153 11.13 14.63 6.27
N TYR A 154 11.59 13.89 5.28
CA TYR A 154 10.90 12.72 4.73
C TYR A 154 11.92 11.61 4.53
N ASN A 155 11.60 10.39 4.93
CA ASN A 155 12.53 9.26 4.89
C ASN A 155 13.85 9.54 5.63
N TYR A 156 13.77 10.22 6.79
CA TYR A 156 14.90 10.58 7.66
C TYR A 156 15.92 11.55 7.01
N GLU A 157 15.55 12.19 5.90
CA GLU A 157 16.36 13.18 5.21
C GLU A 157 15.60 14.49 5.05
N VAL A 158 16.31 15.62 5.05
CA VAL A 158 15.71 16.94 4.79
C VAL A 158 15.31 17.00 3.32
N VAL A 159 14.05 17.38 3.06
CA VAL A 159 13.53 17.54 1.71
C VAL A 159 13.05 18.97 1.47
N ASN A 160 13.28 19.48 0.26
CA ASN A 160 12.87 20.84 -0.14
C ASN A 160 11.43 20.91 -0.70
N SER A 161 10.64 19.87 -0.45
CA SER A 161 9.32 19.69 -1.03
C SER A 161 8.23 19.72 0.04
N LYS A 162 7.08 20.32 -0.25
CA LYS A 162 5.93 20.41 0.66
C LYS A 162 4.85 19.36 0.32
N GLY A 163 4.01 19.03 1.29
CA GLY A 163 2.72 18.36 1.10
C GLY A 163 2.70 16.91 1.59
N ASP A 164 1.60 16.23 1.27
CA ASP A 164 1.39 14.83 1.64
C ASP A 164 2.41 13.93 0.97
N ARG A 165 2.86 12.89 1.68
CA ARG A 165 3.75 11.84 1.20
C ARG A 165 3.17 10.47 1.56
N PRO A 166 3.52 9.40 0.82
CA PRO A 166 3.12 8.06 1.23
C PRO A 166 4.03 7.58 2.35
N GLY A 167 3.55 6.65 3.15
CA GLY A 167 4.35 6.00 4.17
C GLY A 167 3.61 4.84 4.78
N LEU A 168 4.30 4.05 5.59
CA LEU A 168 3.71 2.98 6.37
C LEU A 168 4.26 3.05 7.78
N SER A 169 3.39 2.90 8.77
CA SER A 169 3.75 2.87 10.19
C SER A 169 3.22 1.59 10.83
N VAL A 170 4.00 1.01 11.73
CA VAL A 170 3.67 -0.21 12.48
C VAL A 170 3.61 0.11 13.96
N PHE A 171 2.55 -0.35 14.58
CA PHE A 171 2.27 -0.15 16.00
C PHE A 171 2.08 -1.48 16.72
N PHE A 172 2.44 -1.49 17.98
CA PHE A 172 2.23 -2.59 18.91
C PHE A 172 1.40 -2.10 20.09
N LYS A 173 0.51 -2.95 20.60
CA LYS A 173 -0.35 -2.67 21.75
C LYS A 173 -0.07 -3.66 22.88
N ASP A 174 0.17 -3.12 24.07
CA ASP A 174 0.29 -3.89 25.32
C ASP A 174 -0.65 -3.30 26.38
N GLY A 175 -1.67 -4.08 26.77
CA GLY A 175 -2.78 -3.55 27.55
C GLY A 175 -3.46 -2.38 26.83
N GLU A 176 -3.49 -1.20 27.47
CA GLU A 176 -4.02 0.04 26.89
C GLU A 176 -2.94 0.91 26.23
N GLU A 177 -1.66 0.56 26.37
CA GLU A 177 -0.56 1.34 25.84
C GLU A 177 -0.29 0.99 24.37
N VAL A 178 -0.07 2.02 23.56
CA VAL A 178 0.28 1.89 22.14
C VAL A 178 1.70 2.38 21.92
N PHE A 179 2.47 1.63 21.14
CA PHE A 179 3.85 1.92 20.81
C PHE A 179 4.02 2.00 19.30
N HIS A 180 4.71 3.02 18.81
CA HIS A 180 5.22 3.07 17.45
C HIS A 180 6.53 2.30 17.37
N THR A 181 6.63 1.39 16.41
CA THR A 181 7.72 0.40 16.34
C THR A 181 8.56 0.55 15.07
N TYR A 182 7.92 0.92 13.95
CA TYR A 182 8.59 0.99 12.66
C TYR A 182 7.85 1.94 11.74
N SER A 183 8.60 2.63 10.88
CA SER A 183 8.04 3.29 9.70
C SER A 183 8.91 3.04 8.48
N THR A 184 8.31 3.08 7.30
CA THR A 184 9.00 3.04 6.02
C THR A 184 8.35 4.00 5.03
N TYR A 185 9.17 4.55 4.14
CA TYR A 185 8.81 5.63 3.23
C TYR A 185 9.51 5.43 1.89
N ALA A 186 9.12 6.21 0.88
CA ALA A 186 9.76 6.22 -0.44
C ALA A 186 9.96 4.80 -0.99
N ARG A 187 11.17 4.49 -1.48
CA ARG A 187 11.57 3.17 -2.01
C ARG A 187 11.45 2.01 -1.01
N GLY A 188 11.30 2.30 0.28
CA GLY A 188 11.02 1.28 1.29
C GLY A 188 9.64 0.64 1.11
N LEU A 189 8.72 1.30 0.40
CA LEU A 189 7.39 0.78 0.07
C LEU A 189 7.41 -0.23 -1.10
N ASP A 190 8.39 -0.13 -2.01
CA ASP A 190 8.56 -1.05 -3.16
C ASP A 190 8.67 -2.52 -2.74
N GLY A 191 9.12 -2.79 -1.51
CA GLY A 191 9.20 -4.14 -0.95
C GLY A 191 7.85 -4.85 -0.90
N LEU A 192 6.76 -4.10 -0.88
CA LEU A 192 5.39 -4.59 -0.70
C LEU A 192 4.60 -4.66 -2.02
N LEU A 193 5.19 -4.22 -3.14
CA LEU A 193 4.53 -4.17 -4.45
C LEU A 193 4.70 -5.50 -5.19
N GLY A 194 3.73 -6.41 -5.06
CA GLY A 194 3.73 -7.72 -5.72
C GLY A 194 3.91 -7.64 -7.24
N THR A 195 3.27 -6.67 -7.89
CA THR A 195 3.36 -6.41 -9.33
C THR A 195 4.79 -6.12 -9.75
N HIS A 196 5.51 -5.25 -9.02
CA HIS A 196 6.93 -4.99 -9.29
C HIS A 196 7.77 -6.25 -9.09
N LYS A 197 7.52 -7.06 -8.05
CA LYS A 197 8.24 -8.33 -7.85
C LYS A 197 8.03 -9.32 -9.00
N LEU A 198 6.84 -9.36 -9.58
CA LEU A 198 6.54 -10.19 -10.74
C LEU A 198 7.20 -9.65 -12.01
N LEU A 199 7.19 -8.33 -12.22
CA LEU A 199 7.81 -7.73 -13.40
C LEU A 199 9.34 -7.80 -13.37
N ASP A 200 9.97 -7.67 -12.20
CA ASP A 200 11.43 -7.74 -12.00
C ASP A 200 12.05 -9.07 -12.45
N ILE A 201 11.27 -10.16 -12.46
CA ILE A 201 11.71 -11.48 -12.93
C ILE A 201 11.41 -11.74 -14.41
N THR A 202 10.73 -10.80 -15.09
CA THR A 202 10.47 -10.90 -16.52
C THR A 202 11.63 -10.30 -17.33
N PRO A 203 11.86 -10.76 -18.57
CA PRO A 203 12.94 -10.24 -19.40
C PRO A 203 12.79 -8.76 -19.82
N LEU A 204 11.59 -8.18 -19.69
CA LEU A 204 11.33 -6.78 -20.02
C LEU A 204 11.41 -5.87 -18.78
N GLY A 205 11.52 -6.43 -17.58
CA GLY A 205 11.48 -5.68 -16.33
C GLY A 205 10.16 -4.95 -16.12
N ARG A 206 10.21 -3.89 -15.30
CA ARG A 206 9.03 -3.11 -14.89
C ARG A 206 8.41 -2.27 -16.01
N GLN A 207 9.20 -1.87 -17.00
CA GLN A 207 8.77 -0.98 -18.09
C GLN A 207 8.18 0.36 -17.57
N ASP A 208 8.69 0.83 -16.42
CA ASP A 208 8.42 2.15 -15.87
C ASP A 208 9.72 3.00 -15.89
N ASP A 209 9.61 4.27 -16.28
CA ASP A 209 10.72 5.22 -16.26
C ASP A 209 10.82 5.87 -14.87
N GLU A 210 9.68 6.15 -14.21
CA GLU A 210 9.60 6.65 -12.83
C GLU A 210 8.37 6.12 -12.06
N MET A 211 8.38 6.30 -10.73
CA MET A 211 7.27 5.93 -9.83
C MET A 211 6.08 6.88 -10.05
N GLY A 212 5.34 6.68 -11.15
CA GLY A 212 4.28 7.58 -11.62
C GLY A 212 3.63 7.18 -12.94
N ASP A 213 4.23 6.24 -13.70
CA ASP A 213 3.69 5.78 -14.99
C ASP A 213 2.47 4.86 -14.88
N TRP A 214 2.10 4.46 -13.66
CA TRP A 214 0.94 3.62 -13.39
C TRP A 214 -0.34 4.46 -13.36
N LYS A 215 -1.39 3.97 -14.03
CA LYS A 215 -2.73 4.59 -14.00
C LYS A 215 -3.52 4.08 -12.80
N LEU A 216 -4.63 4.74 -12.47
CA LEU A 216 -5.64 4.09 -11.61
C LEU A 216 -6.16 2.85 -12.34
N HIS A 217 -6.47 1.76 -11.62
CA HIS A 217 -6.84 0.51 -12.29
C HIS A 217 -8.09 0.61 -13.17
N ASP A 218 -8.95 1.61 -12.94
CA ASP A 218 -10.16 1.87 -13.73
C ASP A 218 -9.93 2.82 -14.92
N GLU A 219 -8.70 3.27 -15.13
CA GLU A 219 -8.27 4.17 -16.21
C GLU A 219 -7.47 3.46 -17.31
N TYR A 220 -7.18 2.17 -17.14
CA TYR A 220 -6.58 1.33 -18.19
C TYR A 220 -7.61 1.01 -19.29
N ASP A 221 -7.20 1.15 -20.55
CA ASP A 221 -8.01 0.81 -21.72
C ASP A 221 -7.58 -0.51 -22.39
N ASP A 222 -8.32 -0.92 -23.44
CA ASP A 222 -8.04 -2.16 -24.18
C ASP A 222 -6.65 -2.13 -24.85
N GLU A 223 -6.11 -0.95 -25.20
CA GLU A 223 -4.78 -0.82 -25.81
C GLU A 223 -3.66 -1.00 -24.79
N ASP A 224 -3.84 -0.43 -23.59
CA ASP A 224 -2.92 -0.61 -22.47
C ASP A 224 -2.83 -2.10 -22.09
N LEU A 225 -4.00 -2.75 -21.96
CA LEU A 225 -4.13 -4.15 -21.55
C LEU A 225 -3.82 -5.16 -22.67
N LYS A 226 -3.37 -4.69 -23.85
CA LYS A 226 -3.04 -5.53 -25.01
C LYS A 226 -4.21 -6.44 -25.42
N ASN A 227 -5.43 -5.90 -25.35
CA ASN A 227 -6.69 -6.60 -25.59
C ASN A 227 -6.94 -7.81 -24.67
N ASN A 228 -6.20 -7.93 -23.56
CA ASN A 228 -6.32 -9.02 -22.60
C ASN A 228 -7.29 -8.64 -21.49
N VAL A 229 -8.56 -8.44 -21.84
CA VAL A 229 -9.61 -8.25 -20.82
C VAL A 229 -10.05 -9.63 -20.35
N GLY A 230 -9.45 -10.08 -19.26
CA GLY A 230 -10.07 -11.06 -18.40
C GLY A 230 -11.40 -10.51 -17.91
N ASP A 231 -12.47 -11.06 -18.48
CA ASP A 231 -13.86 -10.91 -18.08
C ASP A 231 -14.56 -9.57 -18.38
N LYS A 232 -14.97 -9.39 -19.65
CA LYS A 232 -16.01 -8.43 -20.02
C LYS A 232 -17.39 -8.80 -19.42
N GLU A 233 -17.58 -9.95 -18.77
CA GLU A 233 -18.89 -10.38 -18.23
C GLU A 233 -19.23 -9.79 -16.85
N GLY A 234 -18.26 -9.30 -16.10
CA GLY A 234 -18.50 -8.59 -14.82
C GLY A 234 -19.23 -7.23 -14.99
N LEU A 235 -19.19 -6.64 -16.19
CA LEU A 235 -19.92 -5.42 -16.54
C LEU A 235 -21.32 -5.71 -17.11
N THR A 236 -21.61 -6.96 -17.49
CA THR A 236 -22.90 -7.36 -18.07
C THR A 236 -23.99 -7.55 -17.00
N TYR A 237 -23.61 -7.87 -15.76
CA TYR A 237 -24.56 -8.05 -14.65
C TYR A 237 -25.33 -6.76 -14.28
N LEU A 238 -24.74 -5.58 -14.51
CA LEU A 238 -25.44 -4.31 -14.29
C LEU A 238 -26.42 -3.95 -15.42
N ARG A 239 -26.22 -4.45 -16.64
CA ARG A 239 -27.20 -4.29 -17.74
C ARG A 239 -28.37 -5.27 -17.63
N ALA A 240 -28.15 -6.47 -17.10
CA ALA A 240 -29.21 -7.45 -16.88
C ALA A 240 -30.13 -7.09 -15.69
N ALA A 241 -29.58 -6.51 -14.62
CA ALA A 241 -30.37 -6.10 -13.45
C ALA A 241 -31.30 -4.90 -13.72
N LEU A 242 -30.91 -3.98 -14.61
CA LEU A 242 -31.76 -2.86 -15.03
C LEU A 242 -32.90 -3.27 -15.97
N HIS A 243 -32.77 -4.42 -16.66
CA HIS A 243 -33.82 -4.91 -17.56
C HIS A 243 -34.94 -5.68 -16.84
N TYR A 244 -34.72 -6.10 -15.59
CA TYR A 244 -35.70 -6.84 -14.78
C TYR A 244 -36.55 -5.94 -13.86
N PHE A 245 -36.18 -4.67 -13.68
CA PHE A 245 -36.91 -3.72 -12.82
C PHE A 245 -37.80 -2.71 -13.57
N PHE A 246 -37.76 -2.68 -14.91
CA PHE A 246 -38.59 -1.77 -15.74
C PHE A 246 -39.38 -2.51 -16.83
N ARG A 247 -40.03 -3.62 -16.48
CA ARG A 247 -41.14 -4.16 -17.26
C ARG A 247 -42.39 -4.19 -16.39
N ASP A 248 -43.20 -3.14 -16.57
CA ASP A 248 -44.66 -3.28 -16.57
C ASP A 248 -45.09 -4.09 -17.80
#